data_AF-A0A2P7MZE1-F1
#
_entry.id   AF-A0A2P7MZE1-F1
#
_cell.length_a   1.000
_cell.length_b   1.000
_cell.length_c   1.000
_cell.angle_alpha   90.00
_cell.angle_beta   90.00
_cell.angle_gamma   90.00
#
_symmetry.space_group_name_H-M   'P 1'
#
loop_
_entity.id
_entity.type
_entity.pdbx_description
1 polymer ?
#
loop_
_entity_poly.entity_id
_entity_poly.type
_entity_poly.pdbx_seq_one_letter_code
_entity_poly.pdbx_strand_id
1 'polypeptide(L)'
;MADLLLAAAPSTLCADAADLDALLDALTVIKARQKELEQQLEPLLETLNTAMATGQLDQAFSYNDWTFAHSPGRLTYDFPPAVQQIEQQLKAAKDSAIQQGSATEKRGKPFWTIRAPKTPALPF
;
A
#
# COMPACT_ATOMS: atom_id res chain seq x y z
N MET A 1 41.97 -50.29 -20.81
CA MET A 1 41.53 -50.27 -19.40
C MET A 1 40.96 -48.90 -19.13
N ALA A 2 39.67 -48.85 -18.86
CA ALA A 2 38.96 -47.64 -18.49
C ALA A 2 39.50 -47.15 -17.14
N ASP A 3 39.72 -45.84 -17.02
CA ASP A 3 39.61 -45.20 -15.71
C ASP A 3 39.00 -43.82 -15.88
N LEU A 4 38.11 -43.53 -14.95
CA LEU A 4 36.95 -42.66 -15.07
C LEU A 4 37.12 -41.67 -13.93
N LEU A 5 37.65 -40.47 -14.22
CA LEU A 5 37.76 -39.42 -13.20
C LEU A 5 37.06 -38.14 -13.64
N LEU A 6 35.76 -38.18 -13.40
CA LEU A 6 35.03 -37.23 -12.55
C LEU A 6 35.14 -35.76 -12.96
N ALA A 7 34.28 -35.37 -13.90
CA ALA A 7 33.84 -33.99 -14.04
C ALA A 7 33.06 -33.58 -12.78
N ALA A 8 33.72 -32.91 -11.85
CA ALA A 8 33.07 -32.23 -10.73
C ALA A 8 32.64 -30.83 -11.17
N ALA A 9 31.39 -30.70 -11.58
CA ALA A 9 30.68 -29.43 -11.55
C ALA A 9 29.27 -29.70 -11.01
N PRO A 10 28.96 -29.17 -9.81
CA PRO A 10 27.77 -28.34 -9.73
C PRO A 10 27.95 -27.23 -8.68
N SER A 11 28.51 -26.08 -9.06
CA SER A 11 28.53 -24.92 -8.14
C SER A 11 27.51 -23.84 -8.51
N THR A 12 26.78 -23.99 -9.62
CA THR A 12 25.89 -22.91 -10.11
C THR A 12 24.50 -22.91 -9.47
N LEU A 13 24.03 -24.03 -8.90
CA LEU A 13 22.70 -24.09 -8.26
C LEU A 13 22.70 -23.60 -6.81
N CYS A 14 23.86 -23.61 -6.13
CA CYS A 14 23.97 -23.19 -4.73
C CYS A 14 24.09 -21.66 -4.59
N ALA A 15 24.64 -20.99 -5.61
CA ALA A 15 24.78 -19.53 -5.62
C ALA A 15 23.42 -18.81 -5.70
N ASP A 16 22.52 -19.25 -6.61
CA ASP A 16 21.16 -18.67 -6.73
C ASP A 16 20.31 -18.90 -5.47
N ALA A 17 20.47 -20.05 -4.81
CA ALA A 17 19.77 -20.34 -3.55
C ALA A 17 20.30 -19.45 -2.41
N ALA A 18 21.62 -19.27 -2.31
CA ALA A 18 22.23 -18.38 -1.31
C ALA A 18 21.87 -16.90 -1.54
N ASP A 19 21.75 -16.46 -2.80
CA ASP A 19 21.30 -15.11 -3.15
C ASP A 19 19.81 -14.89 -2.81
N LEU A 20 18.97 -15.93 -2.99
CA LEU A 20 17.58 -15.90 -2.56
C LEU A 20 17.44 -15.83 -1.04
N ASP A 21 18.20 -16.65 -0.30
CA ASP A 21 18.18 -16.66 1.16
C ASP A 21 18.63 -15.30 1.73
N ALA A 22 19.70 -14.72 1.17
CA ALA A 22 20.17 -13.38 1.55
C ALA A 22 19.12 -12.28 1.27
N LEU A 23 18.38 -12.40 0.16
CA LEU A 23 17.28 -11.50 -0.16
C LEU A 23 16.12 -11.64 0.83
N LEU A 24 15.76 -12.86 1.21
CA LEU A 24 14.71 -13.13 2.20
C LEU A 24 15.11 -12.62 3.59
N ASP A 25 16.37 -12.79 3.99
CA ASP A 25 16.91 -12.24 5.23
C ASP A 25 16.85 -10.71 5.24
N ALA A 26 17.28 -10.05 4.16
CA ALA A 26 17.18 -8.59 4.04
C ALA A 26 15.72 -8.11 4.13
N LEU A 27 14.79 -8.80 3.48
CA LEU A 27 13.36 -8.48 3.54
C LEU A 27 12.78 -8.62 4.95
N THR A 28 13.11 -9.71 5.65
CA THR A 28 12.61 -9.96 7.01
C THR A 28 13.16 -8.96 8.01
N VAL A 29 14.45 -8.58 7.91
CA VAL A 29 15.06 -7.52 8.71
C VAL A 29 14.37 -6.18 8.48
N ILE A 30 14.15 -5.80 7.22
CA ILE A 30 13.44 -4.54 6.90
C ILE A 30 12.01 -4.57 7.44
N LYS A 31 11.31 -5.70 7.34
CA LYS A 31 9.96 -5.85 7.88
C LYS A 31 9.91 -5.76 9.40
N ALA A 32 10.87 -6.36 10.08
CA ALA A 32 11.00 -6.24 11.53
C ALA A 32 11.23 -4.78 11.94
N ARG A 33 12.11 -4.06 11.21
CA ARG A 33 12.38 -2.65 11.48
C ARG A 33 11.19 -1.74 11.17
N GLN A 34 10.45 -2.01 10.10
CA GLN A 34 9.19 -1.30 9.81
C GLN A 34 8.22 -1.42 10.98
N LYS A 35 8.00 -2.65 11.45
CA LYS A 35 7.10 -2.92 12.58
C LYS A 35 7.58 -2.23 13.87
N GLU A 36 8.89 -2.25 14.14
CA GLU A 36 9.46 -1.57 15.30
C GLU A 36 9.25 -0.06 15.24
N LEU A 37 9.46 0.57 14.07
CA LEU A 37 9.22 2.00 13.87
C LEU A 37 7.74 2.35 13.99
N GLU A 38 6.84 1.50 13.47
CA GLU A 38 5.39 1.66 13.65
C GLU A 38 5.00 1.62 15.13
N GLN A 39 5.53 0.66 15.89
CA GLN A 39 5.31 0.55 17.33
C GLN A 39 5.83 1.76 18.13
N GLN A 40 6.93 2.37 17.68
CA GLN A 40 7.45 3.61 18.29
C GLN A 40 6.62 4.84 17.90
N LEU A 41 6.06 4.85 16.69
CA LEU A 41 5.27 5.97 16.17
C LEU A 41 3.88 6.04 16.81
N GLU A 42 3.24 4.91 17.06
CA GLU A 42 1.89 4.81 17.63
C GLU A 42 1.67 5.65 18.91
N PRO A 43 2.50 5.52 19.98
CA PRO A 43 2.31 6.33 21.19
C PRO A 43 2.57 7.83 20.98
N LEU A 44 3.40 8.20 19.99
CA LEU A 44 3.62 9.61 19.63
C LEU A 44 2.38 10.21 18.97
N LEU A 45 1.72 9.44 18.09
CA LEU A 45 0.46 9.85 17.47
C LEU A 45 -0.68 9.94 18.49
N GLU A 46 -0.74 9.04 19.48
CA GLU A 46 -1.70 9.14 20.58
C GLU A 46 -1.48 10.40 21.43
N THR A 47 -0.21 10.74 21.70
CA THR A 47 0.15 11.98 22.39
C THR A 47 -0.28 13.20 21.58
N LEU A 48 -0.06 13.18 20.26
CA LEU A 48 -0.48 14.25 19.35
C LEU A 48 -2.01 14.42 19.36
N ASN A 49 -2.76 13.32 19.34
CA ASN A 49 -4.21 13.33 19.43
C ASN A 49 -4.70 13.92 20.77
N THR A 50 -4.03 13.60 21.87
CA THR A 50 -4.34 14.17 23.20
C THR A 50 -4.06 15.67 23.24
N ALA A 51 -2.95 16.12 22.67
CA ALA A 51 -2.62 17.54 22.57
C ALA A 51 -3.66 18.31 21.72
N MET A 52 -4.11 17.73 20.60
CA MET A 52 -5.20 18.28 19.80
C MET A 52 -6.54 18.30 20.58
N ALA A 53 -6.88 17.22 21.29
CA ALA A 53 -8.13 17.14 22.07
C ALA A 53 -8.18 18.11 23.26
N THR A 54 -7.02 18.45 23.84
CA THR A 54 -6.88 19.44 24.90
C THR A 54 -6.76 20.88 24.38
N GLY A 55 -6.80 21.07 23.05
CA GLY A 55 -6.72 22.39 22.40
C GLY A 55 -5.32 22.99 22.36
N GLN A 56 -4.27 22.20 22.61
CA GLN A 56 -2.88 22.65 22.54
C GLN A 56 -2.35 22.71 21.09
N LEU A 57 -2.99 22.00 20.17
CA LEU A 57 -2.64 21.96 18.75
C LEU A 57 -3.89 22.15 17.89
N ASP A 58 -3.71 22.87 16.78
CA ASP A 58 -4.73 22.99 15.75
C ASP A 58 -4.85 21.70 14.94
N GLN A 59 -6.00 21.50 14.31
CA GLN A 59 -6.25 20.34 13.43
C GLN A 59 -5.28 20.25 12.25
N ALA A 60 -4.78 21.41 11.78
CA ALA A 60 -3.82 21.51 10.70
C ALA A 60 -2.74 22.54 11.06
N PHE A 61 -1.48 22.13 11.02
CA PHE A 61 -0.35 23.00 11.32
C PHE A 61 0.92 22.53 10.59
N SER A 62 1.94 23.37 10.58
CA SER A 62 3.25 23.04 10.00
C SER A 62 4.34 23.12 11.06
N TYR A 63 5.30 22.19 11.00
CA TYR A 63 6.45 22.14 11.90
C TYR A 63 7.67 21.59 11.15
N ASN A 64 8.80 22.32 11.17
CA ASN A 64 10.07 21.95 10.50
C ASN A 64 9.92 21.54 9.02
N ASP A 65 9.14 22.29 8.22
CA ASP A 65 8.82 21.99 6.81
C ASP A 65 7.88 20.78 6.59
N TRP A 66 7.39 20.14 7.66
CA TRP A 66 6.37 19.11 7.60
C TRP A 66 4.99 19.72 7.85
N THR A 67 3.96 19.18 7.19
CA THR A 67 2.56 19.56 7.41
C THR A 67 1.83 18.42 8.09
N PHE A 68 1.16 18.74 9.19
CA PHE A 68 0.33 17.84 9.98
C PHE A 68 -1.12 18.19 9.72
N ALA A 69 -1.94 17.19 9.40
CA ALA A 69 -3.38 17.35 9.22
C ALA A 69 -4.10 16.15 9.83
N HIS A 70 -4.91 16.41 10.85
CA HIS A 70 -5.72 15.37 11.49
C HIS A 70 -7.06 15.19 10.76
N SER A 71 -7.25 14.00 10.19
CA SER A 71 -8.54 13.57 9.63
C SER A 71 -9.31 12.78 10.70
N PRO A 72 -10.56 13.13 11.03
CA PRO A 72 -11.36 12.46 12.06
C PRO A 72 -11.84 11.04 11.66
N GLY A 73 -11.22 10.44 10.65
CA GLY A 73 -11.63 9.18 10.06
C GLY A 73 -12.67 9.35 8.95
N ARG A 74 -12.95 8.26 8.24
CA ARG A 74 -13.96 8.22 7.19
C ARG A 74 -15.34 8.08 7.85
N LEU A 75 -16.15 9.14 7.72
CA LEU A 75 -17.56 9.07 8.08
C LEU A 75 -18.23 7.98 7.23
N THR A 76 -18.63 6.89 7.89
CA THR A 76 -19.30 5.76 7.27
C THR A 76 -20.72 5.74 7.82
N TYR A 77 -21.71 5.66 6.93
CA TYR A 77 -23.11 5.62 7.30
C TYR A 77 -23.61 4.19 7.17
N ASP A 78 -24.21 3.67 8.23
CA ASP A 78 -25.01 2.45 8.17
C ASP A 78 -26.42 2.80 7.73
N PHE A 79 -26.79 2.31 6.54
CA PHE A 79 -28.11 2.54 5.99
C PHE A 79 -29.11 1.50 6.51
N PRO A 80 -30.36 1.89 6.79
CA PRO A 80 -31.39 0.95 7.23
C PRO A 80 -31.68 -0.09 6.13
N PRO A 81 -32.21 -1.28 6.47
CA PRO A 81 -32.40 -2.39 5.53
C PRO A 81 -33.18 -2.01 4.26
N ALA A 82 -34.17 -1.11 4.38
CA ALA A 82 -34.95 -0.62 3.25
C ALA A 82 -34.08 0.10 2.20
N VAL A 83 -33.10 0.89 2.64
CA VAL A 83 -32.19 1.61 1.74
C VAL A 83 -31.19 0.64 1.10
N GLN A 84 -30.69 -0.33 1.86
CA GLN A 84 -29.82 -1.39 1.32
C GLN A 84 -30.51 -2.22 0.24
N GLN A 85 -31.80 -2.53 0.41
CA GLN A 85 -32.61 -3.22 -0.60
C GLN A 85 -32.74 -2.39 -1.88
N ILE A 86 -32.93 -1.08 -1.77
CA ILE A 86 -32.99 -0.18 -2.93
C ILE A 86 -31.63 -0.13 -3.65
N GLU A 87 -30.51 -0.11 -2.92
CA GLU A 87 -29.17 -0.18 -3.54
C GLU A 87 -28.95 -1.50 -4.30
N GLN A 88 -29.39 -2.62 -3.73
CA GLN A 88 -29.31 -3.93 -4.39
C GLN A 88 -30.17 -3.96 -5.66
N GLN A 89 -31.39 -3.43 -5.61
CA GLN A 89 -32.27 -3.33 -6.78
C GLN A 89 -31.67 -2.41 -7.85
N LEU A 90 -31.09 -1.27 -7.44
CA LEU A 90 -30.41 -0.35 -8.35
C LEU A 90 -29.21 -1.03 -9.02
N LYS A 91 -28.42 -1.79 -8.26
CA LYS A 91 -27.29 -2.56 -8.80
C LYS A 91 -27.76 -3.60 -9.81
N ALA A 92 -28.77 -4.40 -9.46
CA ALA A 92 -29.34 -5.39 -10.36
C ALA A 92 -29.93 -4.76 -11.63
N ALA A 93 -30.59 -3.60 -11.52
CA ALA A 93 -31.13 -2.86 -12.66
C ALA A 93 -30.02 -2.31 -13.57
N LYS A 94 -28.92 -1.80 -13.00
CA LYS A 94 -27.73 -1.36 -13.76
C LYS A 94 -27.08 -2.52 -14.51
N ASP A 95 -26.86 -3.64 -13.82
CA ASP A 95 -26.28 -4.84 -14.43
C ASP A 95 -27.18 -5.38 -15.55
N SER A 96 -28.49 -5.39 -15.34
CA SER A 96 -29.48 -5.76 -16.36
C SER A 96 -29.44 -4.82 -17.56
N ALA A 97 -29.35 -3.50 -17.35
CA ALA A 97 -29.27 -2.53 -18.44
C ALA A 97 -27.98 -2.68 -19.27
N ILE A 98 -26.87 -3.05 -18.63
CA ILE A 98 -25.60 -3.37 -19.31
C ILE A 98 -25.77 -4.65 -20.15
N GLN A 99 -26.31 -5.71 -19.56
CA GLN A 99 -26.53 -6.99 -20.27
C GLN A 99 -27.51 -6.87 -21.44
N GLN A 100 -28.54 -6.05 -21.29
CA GLN A 100 -29.55 -5.79 -22.32
C GLN A 100 -29.08 -4.80 -23.39
N GLY A 101 -27.88 -4.22 -23.24
CA GLY A 101 -27.32 -3.24 -24.18
C GLY A 101 -28.05 -1.89 -24.21
N SER A 102 -28.95 -1.64 -23.25
CA SER A 102 -29.64 -0.35 -23.09
C SER A 102 -28.78 0.68 -22.37
N ALA A 103 -27.70 0.24 -21.71
CA ALA A 103 -26.66 1.11 -21.16
C ALA A 103 -25.69 1.59 -22.26
N THR A 104 -25.46 2.91 -22.34
CA THR A 104 -24.48 3.50 -23.27
C THR A 104 -23.08 3.48 -22.66
N GLU A 105 -22.13 2.75 -23.25
CA GLU A 105 -20.71 2.81 -22.86
C GLU A 105 -20.11 4.15 -23.29
N LYS A 106 -19.63 4.94 -22.32
CA LYS A 106 -18.83 6.15 -22.57
C LYS A 106 -17.41 5.91 -22.07
N ARG A 107 -16.50 5.62 -22.99
CA ARG A 107 -15.08 5.49 -22.67
C ARG A 107 -14.40 6.86 -22.81
N GLY A 108 -13.81 7.35 -21.72
CA GLY A 108 -12.94 8.53 -21.76
C GLY A 108 -11.66 8.26 -22.57
N LYS A 109 -10.92 9.31 -22.94
CA LYS A 109 -9.63 9.15 -23.62
C LYS A 109 -8.68 8.33 -22.72
N PRO A 110 -8.07 7.24 -23.23
CA PRO A 110 -7.07 6.52 -22.46
C PRO A 110 -5.89 7.44 -22.19
N PHE A 111 -5.41 7.46 -20.94
CA PHE A 111 -4.25 8.25 -20.54
C PHE A 111 -3.25 7.38 -19.80
N TRP A 112 -1.97 7.63 -20.04
CA TRP A 112 -0.87 7.05 -19.29
C TRP A 112 -0.51 8.02 -18.17
N THR A 113 -0.32 7.50 -16.96
CA THR A 113 0.25 8.29 -15.86
C THR A 113 1.74 7.99 -15.75
N ILE A 114 2.57 8.96 -16.10
CA ILE A 114 4.03 8.88 -15.91
C ILE A 114 4.33 9.58 -14.58
N ARG A 115 4.88 8.85 -13.61
CA ARG A 115 5.39 9.44 -12.37
C ARG A 115 6.89 9.68 -12.50
N ALA A 116 7.37 10.81 -11.99
CA ALA A 116 8.80 11.07 -11.91
C ALA A 116 9.48 9.97 -11.06
N PRO A 117 10.67 9.48 -11.44
CA PRO A 117 11.52 8.74 -10.52
C PRO A 117 11.77 9.63 -9.29
N LYS A 118 11.70 9.08 -8.08
CA LYS A 118 12.37 9.72 -6.93
C LYS A 118 13.86 9.68 -7.24
N THR A 119 14.37 10.71 -7.89
CA THR A 119 15.80 10.81 -8.14
C THR A 119 16.49 10.97 -6.79
N PRO A 120 17.42 10.07 -6.43
CA PRO A 120 18.25 10.24 -5.25
C PRO A 120 19.11 11.49 -5.46
N ALA A 121 19.12 12.39 -4.48
CA ALA A 121 20.03 13.51 -4.48
C ALA A 121 21.44 13.02 -4.10
N LEU A 122 22.25 12.73 -5.10
CA LEU A 122 23.72 12.71 -5.10
C LEU A 122 24.14 13.15 -6.52
N PRO A 123 25.26 13.87 -6.76
CA PRO A 123 26.43 14.08 -5.89
C PRO A 123 26.96 15.54 -5.83
N PHE A 124 27.86 15.83 -4.88
CA PHE A 124 29.23 16.28 -5.15
C PHE A 124 30.12 15.74 -4.03
#